data_AF-A0A5E4JD94-F1
#
_entry.id   AF-A0A5E4JD94-F1
#
_cell.length_a   1.000
_cell.length_b   1.000
_cell.length_c   1.000
_cell.angle_alpha   90.00
_cell.angle_beta   90.00
_cell.angle_gamma   90.00
#
_symmetry.space_group_name_H-M   'P 1'
#
loop_
_entity.id
_entity.type
_entity.pdbx_description
1 polymer ?
#
loop_
_entity_poly.entity_id
_entity_poly.type
_entity_poly.pdbx_seq_one_letter_code
_entity_poly.pdbx_strand_id
1 'polypeptide(L)' 'MKAIKKLAPAVIKVADAEGLNIIQNNGKAAGQAEPHVHFHLIPRKHGDGIWFETNRRKPKPMEMLETAKAINAEL' A
#
# COMPACT_ATOMS: atom_id res chain seq x y z
N MET A 1 6.10 11.19 6.71
CA MET A 1 6.06 11.28 5.22
C MET A 1 7.20 12.10 4.57
N LYS A 2 7.84 13.07 5.25
CA LYS A 2 8.92 13.92 4.66
C LYS A 2 10.05 13.11 4.01
N ALA A 3 10.55 12.07 4.70
CA ALA A 3 11.62 11.20 4.19
C ALA A 3 11.21 10.47 2.90
N ILE A 4 10.01 9.86 2.87
CA ILE A 4 9.49 9.14 1.71
C ILE A 4 9.33 10.10 0.51
N LYS A 5 8.78 11.31 0.72
CA LYS A 5 8.66 12.32 -0.35
C LYS A 5 10.03 12.71 -0.95
N LYS A 6 11.09 12.73 -0.13
CA LYS A 6 12.45 13.02 -0.58
C LYS A 6 13.09 11.84 -1.32
N LEU A 7 12.89 10.62 -0.81
CA LEU A 7 13.56 9.41 -1.33
C LEU A 7 12.87 8.82 -2.56
N ALA A 8 11.54 8.86 -2.63
CA ALA A 8 10.77 8.28 -3.73
C ALA A 8 11.27 8.68 -5.14
N PRO A 9 11.45 9.97 -5.48
CA PRO A 9 11.94 10.35 -6.81
C PRO A 9 13.39 9.92 -7.05
N ALA A 10 14.23 9.91 -6.00
CA ALA A 10 15.61 9.44 -6.12
C ALA A 10 15.68 7.93 -6.40
N VAL A 11 14.85 7.14 -5.71
CA VAL A 11 14.73 5.69 -5.92
C VAL A 11 14.27 5.39 -7.35
N ILE A 12 13.23 6.09 -7.83
CA ILE A 12 12.72 5.94 -9.21
C ILE A 12 13.84 6.23 -10.22
N LYS A 13 14.54 7.35 -10.06
CA LYS A 13 15.60 7.77 -10.99
C LYS A 13 16.78 6.80 -11.03
N VAL A 14 17.25 6.34 -9.87
CA VAL A 14 18.41 5.43 -9.77
C VAL A 14 18.06 4.03 -10.27
N ALA A 15 16.83 3.58 -10.05
CA ALA A 15 16.37 2.26 -10.50
C ALA A 15 15.88 2.24 -11.97
N ASP A 16 15.91 3.39 -12.67
CA ASP A 16 15.34 3.55 -14.01
C ASP A 16 13.90 2.99 -14.09
N ALA A 17 13.11 3.29 -13.05
CA ALA A 17 11.77 2.76 -12.88
C ALA A 17 10.71 3.69 -13.47
N GLU A 18 9.58 3.13 -13.88
CA GLU A 18 8.43 3.87 -14.42
C GLU A 18 7.43 4.27 -13.32
N GLY A 19 7.53 3.60 -12.16
CA GLY A 19 6.69 3.87 -11.00
C GLY A 19 7.31 3.40 -9.69
N LEU A 20 6.56 3.56 -8.61
CA LEU A 20 6.97 3.17 -7.27
C LEU A 20 5.75 2.73 -6.46
N ASN A 21 5.84 1.59 -5.78
CA ASN A 21 4.92 1.28 -4.69
C ASN A 21 5.52 1.73 -3.36
N ILE A 22 4.68 2.33 -2.51
CA ILE A 22 4.99 2.60 -1.11
C ILE A 22 4.05 1.72 -0.29
N ILE A 23 4.60 0.77 0.46
CA ILE A 23 3.83 -0.24 1.20
C ILE A 23 4.24 -0.23 2.66
N GLN A 24 3.26 -0.32 3.55
CA GLN A 24 3.48 -0.53 4.98
C GLN A 24 2.49 -1.58 5.47
N ASN A 25 3.05 -2.65 6.06
CA ASN A 25 2.27 -3.78 6.55
C ASN A 25 2.15 -3.71 8.06
N ASN A 26 0.93 -3.93 8.59
CA ASN A 26 0.65 -4.01 10.03
C ASN A 26 0.14 -5.42 10.37
N GLY A 27 0.89 -6.14 11.19
CA GLY A 27 0.58 -7.51 11.61
C GLY A 27 0.99 -8.58 10.61
N LYS A 28 1.20 -9.80 11.13
CA LYS A 28 1.68 -10.96 10.37
C LYS A 28 0.77 -11.33 9.20
N ALA A 29 -0.55 -11.21 9.39
CA ALA A 29 -1.55 -11.50 8.35
C ALA A 29 -1.45 -10.53 7.15
N ALA A 30 -0.97 -9.31 7.37
CA ALA A 30 -0.69 -8.34 6.31
C ALA A 30 0.72 -8.51 5.70
N GLY A 31 1.49 -9.53 6.11
CA GLY A 31 2.85 -9.75 5.64
C GLY A 31 3.92 -8.93 6.36
N GLN A 32 3.65 -8.41 7.57
CA GLN A 32 4.69 -7.80 8.40
C GLN A 32 5.55 -8.89 9.04
N ALA A 33 6.81 -9.01 8.61
CA ALA A 33 7.75 -9.96 9.20
C ALA A 33 8.33 -9.43 10.52
N GLU A 34 8.75 -8.17 10.54
CA GLU A 34 9.40 -7.54 11.69
C GLU A 34 8.45 -6.60 12.44
N PRO A 35 8.31 -6.70 13.77
CA PRO A 35 7.40 -5.90 14.58
C PRO A 35 7.91 -4.46 14.83
N HIS A 36 8.43 -3.83 13.79
CA HIS A 36 8.82 -2.41 13.74
C HIS A 36 8.19 -1.79 12.49
N VAL A 37 7.61 -0.59 12.63
CA VAL A 37 7.08 0.18 11.50
C VAL A 37 8.19 0.47 10.50
N HIS A 38 8.01 0.00 9.27
CA HIS A 38 8.89 0.29 8.15
C HIS A 38 8.08 0.49 6.87
N PHE A 39 8.62 1.26 5.93
CA PHE A 39 7.99 1.50 4.64
C PHE A 39 8.86 0.92 3.54
N HIS A 40 8.27 0.09 2.69
CA HIS A 40 8.91 -0.37 1.47
C HIS A 40 8.76 0.69 0.39
N LEU A 41 9.86 1.01 -0.30
CA LEU A 41 9.87 1.77 -1.55
C LEU A 41 10.30 0.79 -2.64
N ILE A 42 9.34 0.33 -3.44
CA ILE A 42 9.56 -0.73 -4.43
C ILE A 42 9.47 -0.11 -5.83
N PRO A 43 10.59 0.10 -6.54
CA PRO A 43 10.58 0.59 -7.92
C PRO A 43 9.87 -0.41 -8.83
N ARG A 44 9.07 0.09 -9.77
CA ARG A 44 8.23 -0.72 -10.67
C ARG A 44 8.52 -0.40 -12.12
N LYS A 45 8.49 -1.43 -12.98
CA LYS A 45 8.56 -1.30 -14.43
C LYS A 45 7.35 -1.99 -15.07
N HIS A 46 6.95 -1.56 -16.25
CA HIS A 46 5.89 -2.26 -16.95
C HIS A 46 6.30 -3.71 -17.23
N GLY A 47 5.44 -4.68 -16.91
CA GLY A 47 5.71 -6.09 -17.14
C GLY A 47 6.68 -6.77 -16.16
N ASP A 48 7.00 -6.16 -15.00
CA ASP A 48 7.89 -6.76 -13.97
C ASP A 48 7.31 -7.97 -13.22
N GLY A 49 6.13 -8.46 -13.64
CA GLY A 49 5.50 -9.67 -13.11
C GLY A 49 4.82 -9.49 -11.74
N ILE A 50 4.90 -8.32 -11.12
CA ILE A 50 4.28 -8.07 -9.82
C ILE A 50 2.88 -7.47 -10.01
N TRP A 51 1.86 -8.21 -9.61
CA TRP A 51 0.48 -7.74 -9.62
C TRP A 51 -0.11 -7.90 -8.23
N PHE A 52 -0.67 -6.81 -7.69
CA PHE A 52 -1.53 -6.93 -6.51
C PHE A 52 -2.84 -7.52 -6.99
N GLU A 53 -3.14 -8.73 -6.55
CA GLU A 53 -4.38 -9.40 -6.89
C GLU A 53 -5.54 -8.58 -6.34
N THR A 54 -6.17 -7.79 -7.22
CA THR A 54 -7.31 -6.99 -6.82
C THR A 54 -8.54 -7.85 -6.98
N ASN A 55 -8.83 -8.69 -5.98
CA ASN A 55 -10.13 -9.33 -5.88
C ASN A 55 -11.15 -8.24 -5.47
N ARG A 56 -11.43 -7.33 -6.43
CA ARG A 56 -12.22 -6.11 -6.22
C ARG A 56 -13.66 -6.51 -6.06
N ARG A 57 -14.07 -6.75 -4.83
CA ARG A 57 -15.48 -6.83 -4.49
C ARG A 57 -16.16 -5.51 -4.86
N LYS A 58 -17.38 -5.59 -5.38
CA LYS A 58 -18.24 -4.42 -5.66
C LYS A 58 -19.33 -4.36 -4.59
N PRO A 59 -19.04 -3.86 -3.37
CA PRO A 59 -20.03 -3.77 -2.32
C PRO A 59 -21.15 -2.81 -2.72
N LYS A 60 -22.36 -3.05 -2.22
CA LYS A 60 -23.48 -2.13 -2.42
C LYS A 60 -23.27 -0.86 -1.58
N PRO A 61 -23.78 0.31 -2.00
CA PRO A 61 -23.63 1.55 -1.24
C PRO A 61 -24.06 1.43 0.23
N MET A 62 -25.14 0.70 0.49
CA MET A 62 -25.66 0.50 1.85
C MET A 62 -24.66 -0.28 2.73
N GLU A 63 -24.00 -1.29 2.17
CA GLU A 63 -23.00 -2.08 2.89
C GLU A 63 -21.75 -1.24 3.24
N MET A 64 -21.34 -0.36 2.32
CA MET A 64 -20.25 0.58 2.58
C MET A 64 -20.62 1.56 3.70
N LEU A 65 -21.86 2.05 3.71
CA LEU A 65 -22.35 2.94 4.75
C LEU A 65 -22.40 2.26 6.13
N GLU A 66 -22.88 1.02 6.20
CA GLU A 66 -22.88 0.26 7.46
C GLU A 66 -21.45 -0.02 7.95
N THR A 67 -20.53 -0.36 7.05
CA THR A 67 -19.11 -0.52 7.41
C THR A 67 -18.52 0.77 7.97
N ALA A 68 -18.80 1.92 7.35
CA ALA A 68 -18.33 3.21 7.83
C ALA A 68 -18.89 3.57 9.22
N LYS A 69 -20.18 3.30 9.47
CA LYS A 69 -20.79 3.48 10.80
C LYS A 69 -20.11 2.62 11.85
N ALA A 70 -19.86 1.34 11.54
CA ALA A 70 -19.18 0.42 12.45
C ALA A 70 -17.76 0.90 12.78
N ILE A 71 -16.99 1.34 11.78
CA ILE A 71 -15.65 1.92 12.00
C ILE A 71 -15.74 3.14 12.92
N ASN A 72 -16.66 4.07 12.66
CA ASN A 72 -16.80 5.29 13.47
C ASN A 72 -17.25 5.02 14.92
N ALA A 73 -17.89 3.89 15.20
CA ALA A 73 -18.27 3.52 16.56
C ALA A 73 -17.08 3.04 17.40
N GLU A 74 -15.97 2.65 16.76
CA GLU A 74 -14.73 2.18 17.40
C GLU A 74 -13.67 3.30 17.53
N LEU A 75 -13.98 4.51 17.05
CA LEU A 75 -13.12 5.71 17.14
C LEU A 75 -13.53 6.59 18.32
#